data_AF-A0AA91TVY3-F1
#
_entry.id   AF-A0AA91TVY3-F1
#
_cell.length_a   1.000
_cell.length_b   1.000
_cell.length_c   1.000
_cell.angle_alpha   90.00
_cell.angle_beta   90.00
_cell.angle_gamma   90.00
#
_symmetry.space_group_name_H-M   'P 1'
#
loop_
_entity.id
_entity.type
_entity.pdbx_description
1 polymer ?
#
loop_
_entity_poly.entity_id
_entity_poly.type
_entity_poly.pdbx_seq_one_letter_code
_entity_poly.pdbx_strand_id
1 'polypeptide(L)' 'MLEIKNCTDYLEGNYFSDITFISENQGNLYFTAQDEDEDQLAYIMFEYTNDDSCFVNVKYGENEPYMTLEQLVK' A
#
# COMPACT_ATOMS: atom_id res chain seq x y z
N MET A 1 -10.41 -13.16 -9.28
CA MET A 1 -9.18 -12.57 -8.73
C MET A 1 -8.83 -11.43 -9.67
N LEU A 2 -9.23 -10.20 -9.35
CA LEU A 2 -8.88 -9.04 -10.17
C LEU A 2 -7.36 -8.93 -10.17
N GLU A 3 -6.75 -8.78 -11.35
CA GLU A 3 -5.31 -8.58 -11.46
C GLU A 3 -4.95 -7.19 -10.94
N ILE A 4 -4.73 -7.11 -9.63
CA ILE A 4 -4.15 -5.97 -8.89
C ILE A 4 -2.66 -5.87 -9.29
N LYS A 5 -2.35 -5.73 -10.58
CA LYS A 5 -0.96 -5.67 -11.04
C LYS A 5 -0.44 -4.25 -11.02
N ASN A 6 -1.19 -3.29 -11.57
CA ASN A 6 -0.68 -1.94 -11.79
C ASN A 6 -0.30 -1.15 -10.53
N CYS A 7 -1.01 -1.33 -9.41
CA CYS A 7 -0.79 -0.51 -8.22
C CYS A 7 0.26 -1.10 -7.27
N THR A 8 0.29 -2.42 -7.10
CA THR A 8 1.34 -3.08 -6.30
C THR A 8 2.66 -3.09 -7.04
N ASP A 9 2.67 -3.27 -8.37
CA ASP A 9 3.90 -3.26 -9.17
C ASP A 9 4.59 -1.89 -9.16
N TYR A 10 3.84 -0.79 -9.03
CA TYR A 10 4.44 0.55 -8.87
C TYR A 10 5.09 0.72 -7.50
N LEU A 11 4.47 0.18 -6.46
CA LEU A 11 5.01 0.27 -5.10
C LEU A 11 6.22 -0.63 -4.89
N GLU A 12 6.17 -1.85 -5.44
CA GLU A 12 7.22 -2.84 -5.31
C GLU A 12 8.45 -2.43 -6.13
N GLY A 13 9.59 -2.24 -5.47
CA GLY A 13 10.85 -1.83 -6.08
C GLY A 13 11.01 -0.32 -6.34
N ASN A 14 10.04 0.51 -5.94
CA ASN A 14 10.24 1.97 -5.84
C ASN A 14 10.25 2.46 -4.39
N TYR A 15 9.44 1.85 -3.53
CA TYR A 15 9.26 2.29 -2.14
C TYR A 15 9.23 1.13 -1.16
N PHE A 16 8.69 -0.01 -1.60
CA PHE A 16 8.49 -1.16 -0.74
C PHE A 16 8.99 -2.43 -1.41
N SER A 17 9.29 -3.42 -0.58
CA SER A 17 9.61 -4.79 -0.97
C SER A 17 8.70 -5.77 -0.22
N ASP A 18 8.64 -7.03 -0.68
CA ASP A 18 7.89 -8.11 -0.03
C ASP A 18 6.40 -7.77 0.22
N ILE A 19 5.75 -7.10 -0.75
CA ILE A 19 4.34 -6.72 -0.62
C ILE A 19 3.46 -7.97 -0.52
N THR A 20 2.81 -8.12 0.63
CA THR A 20 2.02 -9.31 0.98
C THR A 20 0.57 -8.92 1.25
N PHE A 21 -0.37 -9.55 0.55
CA PHE A 21 -1.81 -9.35 0.76
C PHE A 21 -2.25 -9.91 2.12
N ILE A 22 -3.00 -9.11 2.88
CA ILE A 22 -3.58 -9.47 4.19
C ILE A 22 -5.06 -9.81 4.03
N SER A 23 -5.85 -8.86 3.53
CA SER A 23 -7.31 -8.95 3.53
C SER A 23 -7.96 -7.93 2.60
N GLU A 24 -9.26 -8.14 2.35
CA GLU A 24 -10.15 -7.19 1.69
C GLU A 24 -11.30 -6.86 2.64
N ASN A 25 -11.64 -5.57 2.76
CA ASN A 25 -12.82 -5.13 3.50
C ASN A 25 -13.47 -3.91 2.81
N GLN A 26 -14.76 -4.03 2.49
CA GLN A 26 -15.55 -2.96 1.85
C GLN A 26 -14.93 -2.39 0.56
N GLY A 27 -14.25 -3.22 -0.23
CA GLY A 27 -13.58 -2.81 -1.46
C GLY A 27 -12.18 -2.21 -1.26
N ASN A 28 -11.73 -2.10 0.00
CA ASN A 28 -10.35 -1.75 0.32
C ASN A 28 -9.50 -3.00 0.45
N LEU A 29 -8.30 -2.98 -0.14
CA LEU A 29 -7.33 -4.07 -0.01
C LEU A 29 -6.21 -3.66 0.94
N TYR A 30 -5.83 -4.58 1.83
CA TYR A 30 -4.83 -4.37 2.85
C TYR A 30 -3.63 -5.26 2.60
N PHE A 31 -2.44 -4.67 2.70
CA PHE A 31 -1.16 -5.34 2.49
C PHE A 31 -0.19 -4.96 3.61
N THR A 32 0.80 -5.83 3.84
CA THR A 32 2.04 -5.46 4.52
C THR A 32 3.16 -5.37 3.50
N ALA A 33 4.16 -4.53 3.75
CA ALA A 33 5.38 -4.50 2.95
C ALA A 33 6.58 -4.05 3.79
N GLN A 34 7.79 -4.36 3.35
CA GLN A 34 9.00 -3.81 3.94
C GLN A 34 9.41 -2.52 3.25
N ASP A 35 9.65 -1.49 4.04
CA ASP A 35 10.25 -0.25 3.57
C ASP A 35 11.70 -0.49 3.14
N GLU A 36 12.05 -0.06 1.92
CA GLU A 36 13.40 -0.27 1.39
C GLU A 36 14.46 0.63 2.05
N ASP A 37 14.05 1.80 2.54
CA ASP A 37 14.96 2.80 3.12
C ASP A 37 15.09 2.67 4.64
N GLU A 38 14.00 2.33 5.33
CA GLU A 38 13.93 2.36 6.80
C GLU A 38 13.92 0.98 7.49
N ASP A 39 13.95 -0.13 6.75
CA ASP A 39 13.83 -1.52 7.27
C ASP A 39 12.64 -1.67 8.24
N GLN A 40 11.52 -1.05 7.89
CA GLN A 40 10.32 -0.97 8.71
C GLN A 40 9.12 -1.60 8.01
N LEU A 41 8.32 -2.36 8.78
CA LEU A 41 7.07 -2.93 8.30
C LEU A 41 6.02 -1.83 8.09
N ALA A 42 5.61 -1.65 6.85
CA ALA A 42 4.54 -0.78 6.42
C ALA A 42 3.21 -1.54 6.29
N TYR A 43 2.11 -0.89 6.67
CA TYR A 43 0.75 -1.33 6.38
C TYR A 43 0.18 -0.46 5.27
N ILE A 44 -0.19 -1.08 4.16
CA ILE A 44 -0.65 -0.41 2.94
C ILE A 44 -2.14 -0.71 2.75
N MET A 45 -2.92 0.34 2.52
CA MET A 45 -4.32 0.24 2.12
C MET A 45 -4.48 0.81 0.71
N PHE A 46 -5.04 -0.01 -0.19
CA PHE A 46 -5.48 0.42 -1.50
C PHE A 46 -7.00 0.60 -1.51
N GLU A 47 -7.44 1.80 -1.83
CA GLU A 47 -8.84 2.11 -2.11
C GLU A 47 -9.03 2.21 -3.62
N TYR A 48 -9.87 1.34 -4.18
CA TYR A 48 -10.20 1.36 -5.60
C TYR A 48 -11.38 2.28 -5.87
N THR A 49 -11.22 3.09 -6.90
CA THR A 49 -12.33 3.89 -7.46
C THR A 49 -12.88 3.23 -8.72
N ASN A 50 -14.09 3.65 -9.12
CA ASN A 50 -14.77 3.12 -10.30
C ASN A 50 -14.02 3.34 -11.63
N ASP A 51 -12.99 4.19 -11.63
CA ASP A 51 -12.23 4.58 -12.82
C ASP A 51 -10.88 3.86 -12.92
N ASP A 52 -10.75 2.68 -12.29
CA ASP A 52 -9.52 1.88 -12.22
C ASP A 52 -8.31 2.60 -11.55
N SER A 53 -8.53 3.76 -10.91
CA SER A 53 -7.51 4.44 -10.12
C SER A 53 -7.50 3.94 -8.67
N CYS A 54 -6.29 3.83 -8.11
CA CYS A 54 -6.03 3.37 -6.75
C CYS A 54 -5.46 4.49 -5.88
N PHE A 55 -6.07 4.69 -4.72
CA PHE A 55 -5.53 5.55 -3.68
C PHE A 55 -4.73 4.71 -2.69
N VAL A 56 -3.47 5.08 -2.50
CA VAL A 56 -2.54 4.37 -1.63
C VAL A 56 -2.37 5.15 -0.33
N ASN A 57 -2.68 4.49 0.77
CA ASN A 57 -2.43 4.99 2.12
C ASN A 57 -1.49 4.04 2.85
N VAL A 58 -0.51 4.58 3.57
CA VAL A 58 0.55 3.84 4.26
C VAL A 58 0.61 4.27 5.72
N LYS A 59 0.85 3.33 6.62
CA LYS A 59 1.24 3.63 8.01
C LYS A 59 2.33 2.69 8.52
N TYR A 60 3.15 3.18 9.44
CA TYR A 60 4.31 2.48 9.98
C TYR A 60 4.10 2.07 11.44
N GLY A 61 3.09 1.24 11.66
CA GLY A 61 2.71 0.77 12.98
C GLY A 61 1.20 0.74 13.16
N GLU A 62 0.73 -0.05 14.13
CA GLU A 62 -0.69 -0.25 14.35
C GLU A 62 -1.40 1.04 14.78
N ASN A 63 -0.72 1.86 15.59
CA ASN A 63 -1.24 3.09 16.21
C ASN A 63 -0.88 4.38 15.46
N GLU A 64 -0.09 4.30 14.38
CA GLU A 64 0.28 5.46 13.58
C GLU A 64 -0.85 5.84 12.62
N PRO A 65 -1.01 7.13 12.30
CA PRO A 65 -1.98 7.56 11.30
C PRO A 65 -1.57 7.07 9.91
N TYR A 66 -2.57 6.87 9.05
CA TYR A 66 -2.32 6.69 7.62
C TYR A 66 -1.87 8.01 6.99
N MET A 67 -0.87 7.93 6.12
CA MET A 67 -0.40 8.98 5.24
C MET A 67 -0.61 8.56 3.79
N THR A 68 -0.87 9.52 2.91
CA THR A 68 -0.92 9.21 1.47
C THR A 68 0.48 8.94 0.95
N LEU A 69 0.60 8.16 -0.14
CA LEU A 69 1.91 7.95 -0.78
C LEU A 69 2.57 9.28 -1.18
N GLU A 70 1.80 10.28 -1.63
CA GLU A 70 2.31 11.62 -1.95
C GLU A 70 2.93 12.35 -0.75
N GLN A 71 2.48 12.06 0.47
CA GLN A 71 3.07 12.62 1.68
C GLN A 71 4.37 11.91 2.08
N LEU A 72 4.50 10.62 1.73
CA LEU A 72 5.67 9.81 2.01
C LEU A 72 6.87 10.22 1.14
N VAL A 73 6.64 10.51 -0.14
CA VAL A 73 7.69 10.63 -1.17
C VAL A 73 8.24 12.07 -1.33
N LYS A 74 8.05 12.94 -0.35
CA LYS A 74 8.49 14.35 -0.37
C LYS A 74 9.91 14.53 0.15
#